data_AF-A0A7Y4SPJ6-F1
#
_entry.id   AF-A0A7Y4SPJ6-F1
#
_cell.length_a   1.000
_cell.length_b   1.000
_cell.length_c   1.000
_cell.angle_alpha   90.00
_cell.angle_beta   90.00
_cell.angle_gamma   90.00
#
_symmetry.space_group_name_H-M   'P 1'
#
loop_
_entity.id
_entity.type
_entity.pdbx_description
1 polymer ?
#
loop_
_entity_poly.entity_id
_entity_poly.type
_entity_poly.pdbx_seq_one_letter_code
_entity_poly.pdbx_strand_id
1 'polypeptide(L)' 'MTIHRFEETIGGRAYAIEVTAVSNRWRAQLVRLPGIPTAMMPFYGITPDEAAKHLTDWLTLAHRRQAATSA' A
#
# COMPACT_ATOMS: atom_id res chain seq x y z
N MET A 1 19.00 -5.97 -3.52
CA MET A 1 17.54 -5.86 -3.72
C MET A 1 17.16 -4.42 -3.42
N THR A 2 16.67 -3.68 -4.41
CA THR A 2 16.27 -2.28 -4.23
C THR A 2 14.90 -2.21 -3.56
N ILE A 3 14.81 -1.47 -2.46
CA ILE A 3 13.58 -1.28 -1.69
C ILE A 3 13.35 0.22 -1.55
N HIS A 4 12.19 0.68 -2.01
CA HIS A 4 11.71 2.04 -1.78
C HIS A 4 10.68 2.01 -0.66
N ARG A 5 10.71 3.03 0.20
CA ARG A 5 9.77 3.17 1.32
C ARG A 5 8.99 4.46 1.17
N PHE A 6 7.70 4.35 1.36
CA PHE A 6 6.77 5.48 1.33
C PHE A 6 5.95 5.46 2.61
N GLU A 7 5.64 6.64 3.14
CA GLU A 7 4.78 6.80 4.30
C GLU A 7 3.59 7.65 3.90
N GLU A 8 2.39 7.07 4.00
CA GLU A 8 1.15 7.70 3.59
C GLU A 8 0.19 7.76 4.76
N THR A 9 -0.43 8.92 4.99
CA THR A 9 -1.45 9.08 6.02
C THR A 9 -2.83 9.12 5.38
N ILE A 10 -3.65 8.10 5.65
CA ILE A 10 -4.99 7.93 5.07
C ILE A 10 -5.99 7.88 6.22
N GLY A 11 -6.87 8.88 6.28
CA GLY A 11 -7.92 8.92 7.30
C GLY A 11 -7.40 9.01 8.74
N GLY A 12 -6.26 9.67 8.93
CA GLY A 12 -5.59 9.76 10.23
C GLY A 12 -4.78 8.52 10.63
N ARG A 13 -4.74 7.47 9.79
CA ARG A 13 -3.90 6.28 10.00
C ARG A 13 -2.67 6.33 9.11
N ALA A 14 -1.49 6.18 9.72
CA ALA A 14 -0.23 6.07 8.99
C ALA A 14 -0.06 4.66 8.41
N TYR A 15 0.34 4.60 7.15
CA TYR A 15 0.64 3.39 6.40
C TYR A 15 2.06 3.47 5.86
N ALA A 16 2.90 2.51 6.25
CA ALA A 16 4.21 2.35 5.66
C ALA A 16 4.11 1.37 4.48
N ILE A 17 4.53 1.81 3.29
CA ILE A 17 4.51 1.06 2.04
C ILE A 17 5.95 0.73 1.65
N GLU A 18 6.22 -0.54 1.38
CA GLU A 18 7.46 -1.01 0.80
C GLU A 18 7.27 -1.43 -0.65
N VAL A 19 8.11 -0.89 -1.53
CA VAL A 19 8.12 -1.19 -2.94
C VAL A 19 9.43 -1.87 -3.32
N THR A 20 9.33 -3.09 -3.81
CA THR A 20 10.49 -3.93 -4.14
C THR A 20 10.51 -4.27 -5.61
N ALA A 21 11.67 -4.24 -6.25
CA ALA A 21 11.81 -4.73 -7.62
C ALA A 21 11.57 -6.24 -7.70
N VAL A 22 10.67 -6.68 -8.59
CA VAL A 22 10.35 -8.07 -8.88
C VAL A 22 10.38 -8.30 -10.39
N SER A 23 11.44 -8.97 -10.86
CA SER A 23 11.69 -9.21 -12.29
C SER A 23 11.70 -7.90 -13.10
N ASN A 24 10.66 -7.65 -13.90
CA ASN A 24 10.54 -6.47 -14.78
C ASN A 24 9.46 -5.47 -14.28
N ARG A 25 9.08 -5.56 -13.00
CA ARG A 25 8.06 -4.72 -12.37
C ARG A 25 8.44 -4.37 -10.94
N TRP A 26 7.70 -3.45 -10.36
CA TRP A 26 7.78 -3.09 -8.95
C TRP A 26 6.56 -3.61 -8.21
N ARG A 27 6.79 -4.14 -7.01
CA ARG A 27 5.76 -4.70 -6.13
C ARG A 27 5.62 -3.82 -4.90
N ALA A 28 4.48 -3.15 -4.75
CA ALA A 28 4.13 -2.41 -3.55
C ALA A 28 3.34 -3.27 -2.56
N GLN A 29 3.70 -3.19 -1.29
CA GLN A 29 3.01 -3.87 -0.19
C GLN A 29 3.09 -3.02 1.07
N LEU A 30 2.16 -3.20 2.00
CA LEU A 30 2.28 -2.59 3.32
C LEU A 30 3.34 -3.30 4.16
N VAL A 31 4.10 -2.52 4.91
CA VAL A 31 5.05 -3.04 5.89
C VAL A 31 4.28 -3.86 6.92
N ARG A 32 4.72 -5.10 7.11
CA ARG A 32 4.13 -6.06 8.03
C ARG A 32 4.36 -5.59 9.46
N LEU A 33 3.37 -4.94 10.06
CA LEU A 33 3.35 -4.73 11.51
C LEU A 33 2.81 -6.00 12.18
N PRO A 34 3.46 -6.51 13.25
CA PRO A 34 2.96 -7.65 14.00
C PRO A 34 1.51 -7.42 14.45
N GLY A 35 0.60 -8.36 14.15
CA GLY A 35 -0.80 -8.29 14.56
C GLY A 35 -1.77 -7.66 13.55
N ILE A 36 -1.31 -7.17 12.39
CA ILE A 36 -2.21 -6.70 11.32
C ILE A 36 -2.48 -7.82 10.32
N PRO A 37 -3.75 -8.12 9.98
CA PRO A 37 -4.09 -9.13 8.97
C PRO A 37 -3.32 -8.90 7.68
N THR A 38 -2.58 -9.92 7.28
CA THR A 38 -1.48 -9.88 6.31
C THR A 38 -1.90 -10.16 4.86
N ALA A 39 -3.21 -10.28 4.61
CA ALA A 39 -3.76 -10.62 3.30
C ALA A 39 -4.18 -9.37 2.53
N MET A 40 -3.24 -8.48 2.24
CA MET A 40 -3.43 -7.49 1.17
C MET A 40 -2.66 -7.94 -0.05
N MET A 41 -3.37 -8.09 -1.17
CA MET A 41 -2.74 -8.38 -2.45
C MET A 41 -1.70 -7.30 -2.76
N PRO A 42 -0.50 -7.68 -3.21
CA PRO A 42 0.50 -6.71 -3.64
C PRO A 42 0.05 -6.01 -4.92
N PHE A 43 0.31 -4.71 -5.01
CA PHE A 43 0.10 -3.94 -6.23
C PHE A 43 1.37 -3.92 -7.06
N TYR A 44 1.21 -3.87 -8.38
CA TYR A 44 2.33 -3.83 -9.31
C TYR A 44 2.31 -2.56 -10.16
N GLY A 45 3.49 -2.09 -10.54
CA GLY A 45 3.70 -0.95 -11.43
C GLY A 45 5.00 -1.09 -12.23
N ILE A 46 5.16 -0.28 -13.27
CA ILE A 46 6.38 -0.23 -14.09
C ILE A 46 7.46 0.59 -13.37
N THR A 47 7.06 1.50 -12.47
CA THR A 47 7.95 2.25 -11.58
C THR A 47 7.61 2.02 -10.10
N PRO A 48 8.53 2.32 -9.16
CA PRO A 48 8.24 2.25 -7.74
C PRO A 48 7.04 3.13 -7.35
N ASP A 49 7.01 4.35 -7.87
CA ASP A 49 5.97 5.35 -7.59
C ASP A 49 4.60 4.92 -8.13
N GLU A 50 4.53 4.30 -9.31
CA GLU A 50 3.29 3.77 -9.87
C GLU A 50 2.73 2.65 -9.00
N ALA A 51 3.59 1.72 -8.57
CA ALA A 51 3.19 0.64 -7.68
C ALA A 51 2.69 1.18 -6.32
N ALA A 52 3.38 2.17 -5.74
CA ALA A 52 2.96 2.84 -4.52
C ALA A 52 1.60 3.53 -4.69
N LYS A 53 1.42 4.28 -5.78
CA LYS A 53 0.17 4.99 -6.10
C LYS A 53 -1.02 4.04 -6.17
N HIS A 54 -0.89 2.91 -6.87
CA HIS A 54 -1.96 1.92 -6.97
C HIS A 54 -2.40 1.39 -5.59
N LEU A 55 -1.44 1.16 -4.68
CA LEU A 55 -1.74 0.74 -3.31
C LEU A 55 -2.40 1.87 -2.49
N THR A 56 -1.89 3.10 -2.58
CA THR A 56 -2.46 4.27 -1.88
C THR A 56 -3.89 4.57 -2.33
N ASP A 57 -4.17 4.53 -3.63
CA ASP A 57 -5.51 4.76 -4.18
C ASP A 57 -6.51 3.70 -3.68
N TRP A 58 -6.09 2.43 -3.64
CA TRP A 58 -6.91 1.35 -3.09
C TRP A 58 -7.15 1.52 -1.58
N LEU A 59 -6.13 1.87 -0.79
CA LEU A 59 -6.27 2.13 0.65
C LEU A 59 -7.22 3.30 0.93
N THR A 60 -7.12 4.36 0.12
CA THR A 60 -8.02 5.52 0.21
C THR A 60 -9.47 5.12 -0.07
N LEU A 61 -9.71 4.29 -1.09
CA LEU A 61 -11.03 3.77 -1.39
C LEU A 61 -11.56 2.86 -0.27
N ALA A 62 -10.74 1.95 0.24
CA ALA A 62 -11.09 1.06 1.34
C ALA A 62 -11.46 1.85 2.61
N HIS A 63 -10.69 2.89 2.93
CA HIS A 63 -10.97 3.78 4.05
C HIS A 63 -12.31 4.51 3.87
N ARG A 64 -12.58 5.08 2.69
CA ARG A 64 -13.87 5.74 2.39
C ARG A 64 -15.06 4.81 2.55
N ARG A 65 -14.92 3.55 2.12
CA ARG A 65 -15.99 2.54 2.24
C ARG A 65 -16.25 2.13 3.69
N GLN A 66 -15.20 2.02 4.51
CA GLN A 66 -15.35 1.76 5.95
C GLN A 66 -16.05 2.93 6.65
N ALA A 67 -15.65 4.17 6.35
CA ALA A 67 -16.29 5.36 6.90
C ALA A 67 -17.79 5.44 6.54
N ALA A 68 -18.17 5.10 5.30
CA ALA A 68 -19.56 5.09 4.86
C ALA A 68 -20.43 3.95 5.44
N THR A 69 -19.81 2.87 5.94
CA THR A 69 -20.52 1.75 6.59
C THR A 69 -20.71 1.98 8.09
N SER A 70 -19.97 2.93 8.66
CA SER A 70 -19.98 3.26 10.10
C SER A 70 -20.89 4.44 10.46
N ALA A 71 -21.63 4.97 9.47
CA ALA A 71 -22.56 6.10 9.59
C ALA A 71 -24.01 5.61 9.40
#